data_AF-A0A6V7V9Y1-F1
#
_entry.id   AF-A0A6V7V9Y1-F1
#
_cell.length_a   1.000
_cell.length_b   1.000
_cell.length_c   1.000
_cell.angle_alpha   90.00
_cell.angle_beta   90.00
_cell.angle_gamma   90.00
#
_symmetry.space_group_name_H-M   'P 1'
#
loop_
_entity.id
_entity.type
_entity.pdbx_description
1 polymer ?
#
loop_
_entity_poly.entity_id
_entity_poly.type
_entity_poly.pdbx_seq_one_letter_code
_entity_poly.pdbx_strand_id
1 'polypeptide(L)'
;MNVSILLKSHAPILFKKSNFIDQFNQFRSTLCSNEDIDINFFKRLYDFFQKNIYNSKFISQIGPLCDIKFVTNLLSCYNCTLNQTDLLIFDILVLLENKLNVNLSLISPLVFGKSSKKYYNDLIVYGNILHKKLTPEQVLEYFDQKVMWDTLTKMTRFHHKKTKRNRRVIKADEKCYDPRFVLRSLLQIVKMDLKFNCRIMISSNALSFCFASTSFYDSTLRSLAYTVLQNFQKRLKQQNEYFRQKLLFGFFIEFFKNSILSVNQKACQFVSQFFARYSKIALTPTNPLYSPLTSFFIQKPFMDLESIPEFSKLFFSSSSENCREERRWMLRLIDDSFLDFNDYQILGKVYAIESFMGIFCTPMGDLWNKLILLKIFRSYVELQAKDLFTRLDFDTWLTKAIYHPRTTIKEKLELTIIFNELINHLKKGFFDHSNIEKDENKLNVNLERRKQLLLTKLKINKQKIVEYLRTSLCFDIENDIKRRDEIVLKLLDNELIK
;
A
#
# COMPACT_ATOMS: atom_id res chain seq x y z
N MET A 1 -20.44 30.37 -64.91
CA MET A 1 -19.03 30.20 -64.49
C MET A 1 -19.03 30.02 -62.99
N ASN A 2 -18.97 28.77 -62.53
CA ASN A 2 -17.80 28.14 -61.90
C ASN A 2 -17.66 28.53 -60.42
N VAL A 3 -17.43 27.67 -59.43
CA VAL A 3 -17.36 26.21 -59.25
C VAL A 3 -17.06 26.06 -57.73
N SER A 4 -17.72 25.11 -57.06
CA SER A 4 -17.35 24.39 -55.81
C SER A 4 -16.64 25.10 -54.63
N ILE A 5 -17.16 24.88 -53.41
CA ILE A 5 -16.40 24.27 -52.29
C ILE A 5 -17.39 23.45 -51.44
N LEU A 6 -16.99 22.20 -51.17
CA LEU A 6 -17.73 21.18 -50.43
C LEU A 6 -17.97 21.57 -48.96
N LEU A 7 -19.24 21.68 -48.57
CA LEU A 7 -19.68 21.43 -47.20
C LEU A 7 -19.91 19.92 -47.04
N LYS A 8 -18.89 19.19 -46.60
CA LYS A 8 -19.04 17.79 -46.17
C LYS A 8 -19.98 17.73 -44.97
N SER A 9 -21.11 17.09 -45.20
CA SER A 9 -22.11 16.67 -44.22
C SER A 9 -21.48 15.88 -43.06
N HIS A 10 -21.37 16.50 -41.88
CA HIS A 10 -21.38 15.76 -40.62
C HIS A 10 -22.83 15.56 -40.19
N ALA A 11 -23.46 14.52 -40.75
CA ALA A 11 -24.72 14.02 -40.23
C ALA A 11 -24.50 13.49 -38.80
N PRO A 12 -25.32 13.86 -37.81
CA PRO A 12 -25.34 13.17 -36.53
C PRO A 12 -25.84 11.76 -36.80
N ILE A 13 -25.03 10.75 -36.51
CA ILE A 13 -25.49 9.37 -36.55
C ILE A 13 -26.54 9.23 -35.45
N LEU A 14 -27.81 9.34 -35.86
CA LEU A 14 -28.97 9.03 -35.04
C LEU A 14 -28.83 7.63 -34.46
N PHE A 15 -28.83 7.55 -33.12
CA PHE A 15 -28.97 6.31 -32.37
C PHE A 15 -30.31 5.64 -32.74
N LYS A 16 -30.31 4.79 -33.76
CA LYS A 16 -31.41 3.87 -34.05
C LYS A 16 -31.53 2.88 -32.88
N LYS A 17 -32.77 2.55 -32.50
CA LYS A 17 -33.15 1.46 -31.58
C LYS A 17 -32.40 0.16 -31.94
N SER A 18 -31.20 -0.04 -31.41
CA SER A 18 -30.49 -1.32 -31.48
C SER A 18 -30.88 -2.12 -30.25
N ASN A 19 -31.31 -3.36 -30.43
CA ASN A 19 -31.57 -4.27 -29.32
C ASN A 19 -30.34 -4.30 -28.39
N PHE A 20 -30.56 -4.29 -27.08
CA PHE A 20 -29.49 -4.42 -26.08
C PHE A 20 -28.58 -5.62 -26.35
N ILE A 21 -29.15 -6.66 -26.97
CA ILE A 21 -28.52 -7.90 -27.42
C ILE A 21 -27.47 -7.64 -28.51
N ASP A 22 -27.77 -6.81 -29.51
CA ASP A 22 -26.86 -6.57 -30.64
C ASP A 22 -25.62 -5.78 -30.20
N GLN A 23 -25.82 -4.79 -29.32
CA GLN A 23 -24.72 -4.04 -28.72
C GLN A 23 -23.85 -4.94 -27.84
N PHE A 24 -24.46 -5.80 -27.01
CA PHE A 24 -23.71 -6.75 -26.19
C PHE A 24 -22.94 -7.78 -27.02
N ASN A 25 -23.53 -8.27 -28.11
CA ASN A 25 -22.88 -9.22 -29.02
C ASN A 25 -21.66 -8.60 -29.73
N GLN A 26 -21.67 -7.30 -30.01
CA GLN A 26 -20.49 -6.58 -30.51
C GLN A 26 -19.37 -6.51 -29.46
N PHE A 27 -19.70 -6.23 -28.20
CA PHE A 27 -18.73 -6.28 -27.09
C PHE A 27 -18.20 -7.71 -26.88
N ARG A 28 -19.06 -8.71 -27.01
CA ARG A 28 -18.71 -10.12 -26.86
C ARG A 28 -17.77 -10.59 -27.99
N SER A 29 -18.05 -10.24 -29.23
CA SER A 29 -17.22 -10.64 -30.37
C SER A 29 -15.82 -10.03 -30.27
N THR A 30 -15.72 -8.73 -29.96
CA THR A 30 -14.43 -8.05 -29.73
C THR A 30 -13.63 -8.68 -28.59
N LEU A 31 -14.26 -8.99 -27.44
CA LEU A 31 -13.59 -9.70 -26.34
C LEU A 31 -13.12 -11.11 -26.72
N CYS A 32 -13.82 -11.78 -27.63
CA CYS A 32 -13.43 -13.10 -28.11
C CYS A 32 -12.37 -13.05 -29.23
N SER A 33 -12.09 -11.89 -29.81
CA SER A 33 -11.23 -11.72 -31.00
C SER A 33 -9.73 -11.74 -30.70
N ASN A 34 -9.28 -11.94 -29.46
CA ASN A 34 -7.87 -12.03 -29.04
C ASN A 34 -6.98 -10.80 -29.38
N GLU A 35 -7.54 -9.69 -29.87
CA GLU A 35 -6.82 -8.42 -30.05
C GLU A 35 -6.52 -7.76 -28.69
N ASP A 36 -5.45 -6.97 -28.60
CA ASP A 36 -5.15 -6.20 -27.40
C ASP A 36 -6.25 -5.15 -27.18
N ILE A 37 -6.99 -5.32 -26.08
CA ILE A 37 -8.20 -4.53 -25.80
C ILE A 37 -7.82 -3.23 -25.08
N ASP A 38 -8.18 -2.10 -25.69
CA ASP A 38 -7.94 -0.77 -25.12
C ASP A 38 -8.75 -0.48 -23.85
N ILE A 39 -8.21 0.38 -22.98
CA ILE A 39 -8.85 0.87 -21.75
C ILE A 39 -10.24 1.49 -22.03
N ASN A 40 -10.39 2.15 -23.17
CA ASN A 40 -11.63 2.80 -23.59
C ASN A 40 -12.76 1.80 -23.84
N PHE A 41 -12.43 0.57 -24.23
CA PHE A 41 -13.40 -0.50 -24.39
C PHE A 41 -14.03 -0.88 -23.04
N PHE A 42 -13.20 -1.13 -22.02
CA PHE A 42 -13.69 -1.48 -20.68
C PHE A 42 -14.50 -0.36 -20.04
N LYS A 43 -14.13 0.91 -20.28
CA LYS A 43 -14.94 2.06 -19.85
C LYS A 43 -16.31 2.08 -20.52
N ARG A 44 -16.37 1.90 -21.85
CA ARG A 44 -17.65 1.86 -22.59
C ARG A 44 -18.53 0.70 -22.11
N LEU A 45 -17.93 -0.45 -21.85
CA LEU A 45 -18.62 -1.64 -21.37
C LEU A 45 -19.13 -1.44 -19.93
N TYR A 46 -18.33 -0.84 -19.05
CA TYR A 46 -18.77 -0.45 -17.70
C TYR A 46 -19.92 0.57 -17.74
N ASP A 47 -19.80 1.64 -18.55
CA ASP A 47 -20.86 2.65 -18.71
C ASP A 47 -22.14 2.04 -19.29
N PHE A 48 -22.01 1.08 -20.22
CA PHE A 48 -23.14 0.35 -20.79
C PHE A 48 -23.88 -0.48 -19.74
N PHE A 49 -23.15 -1.18 -18.87
CA PHE A 49 -23.78 -1.84 -17.73
C PHE A 49 -24.40 -0.80 -16.78
N GLN A 50 -23.63 0.20 -16.34
CA GLN A 50 -24.07 1.14 -15.31
C GLN A 50 -25.35 1.90 -15.68
N LYS A 51 -25.50 2.31 -16.94
CA LYS A 51 -26.70 3.00 -17.44
C LYS A 51 -27.95 2.11 -17.46
N ASN A 52 -27.77 0.80 -17.60
CA ASN A 52 -28.86 -0.15 -17.83
C ASN A 52 -29.17 -1.06 -16.61
N ILE A 53 -28.43 -0.95 -15.50
CA ILE A 53 -28.61 -1.79 -14.28
C ILE A 53 -30.04 -1.78 -13.75
N TYR A 54 -30.77 -0.66 -13.86
CA TYR A 54 -32.13 -0.54 -13.30
C TYR A 54 -33.24 -1.09 -14.21
N ASN A 55 -32.91 -1.53 -15.42
CA ASN A 55 -33.90 -2.02 -16.37
C ASN A 55 -34.08 -3.54 -16.21
N SER A 56 -35.25 -3.98 -15.73
CA SER A 56 -35.55 -5.40 -15.52
C SER A 56 -35.47 -6.23 -16.81
N LYS A 57 -35.82 -5.63 -17.96
CA LYS A 57 -35.72 -6.28 -19.28
C LYS A 57 -34.28 -6.53 -19.71
N PHE A 58 -33.35 -5.66 -19.31
CA PHE A 58 -31.93 -5.81 -19.60
C PHE A 58 -31.32 -6.97 -18.82
N ILE A 59 -31.68 -7.11 -17.53
CA ILE A 59 -31.21 -8.20 -16.68
C ILE A 59 -31.68 -9.56 -17.23
N SER A 60 -32.95 -9.67 -17.60
CA SER A 60 -33.49 -10.93 -18.14
C SER A 60 -32.92 -11.30 -19.51
N GLN A 61 -32.54 -10.32 -20.34
CA GLN A 61 -32.03 -10.57 -21.69
C GLN A 61 -30.51 -10.79 -21.73
N ILE A 62 -29.73 -10.04 -20.94
CA ILE A 62 -28.26 -10.10 -20.97
C ILE A 62 -27.69 -11.09 -19.96
N GLY A 63 -28.34 -11.31 -18.81
CA GLY A 63 -27.91 -12.31 -17.82
C GLY A 63 -27.60 -13.68 -18.46
N PRO A 64 -28.47 -14.23 -19.32
CA PRO A 64 -28.21 -15.49 -20.03
C PRO A 64 -27.12 -15.38 -21.12
N LEU A 65 -26.88 -14.20 -21.67
CA LEU A 65 -25.88 -13.98 -22.74
C LEU A 65 -24.45 -13.81 -22.17
N CYS A 66 -24.33 -13.51 -20.88
CA CYS A 66 -23.06 -13.52 -20.15
C CYS A 66 -22.59 -14.96 -19.91
N ASP A 67 -22.21 -15.63 -20.99
CA ASP A 67 -21.72 -17.01 -20.97
C ASP A 67 -20.40 -17.14 -20.21
N ILE A 68 -20.10 -18.36 -19.78
CA ILE A 68 -18.81 -18.75 -19.17
C ILE A 68 -17.64 -18.20 -20.01
N LYS A 69 -17.71 -18.31 -21.34
CA LYS A 69 -16.69 -17.82 -22.28
C LYS A 69 -16.42 -16.31 -22.17
N PHE A 70 -17.45 -15.51 -21.91
CA PHE A 70 -17.29 -14.06 -21.74
C PHE A 70 -16.55 -13.73 -20.44
N VAL A 71 -16.94 -14.39 -19.34
CA VAL A 71 -16.32 -14.19 -18.02
C VAL A 71 -14.87 -14.69 -18.01
N THR A 72 -14.59 -15.85 -18.61
CA THR A 72 -13.22 -16.40 -18.69
C THR A 72 -12.30 -15.51 -19.51
N ASN A 73 -12.80 -14.91 -20.59
CA ASN A 73 -12.03 -13.95 -21.39
C ASN A 73 -11.74 -12.67 -20.60
N LEU A 74 -12.70 -12.13 -19.85
CA LEU A 74 -12.46 -11.01 -18.94
C LEU A 74 -11.40 -11.32 -17.88
N LEU A 75 -11.47 -12.49 -17.24
CA LEU A 75 -10.49 -12.93 -16.25
C LEU A 75 -9.09 -13.13 -16.86
N SER A 76 -9.02 -13.53 -18.13
CA SER A 76 -7.76 -13.69 -18.84
C SER A 76 -7.06 -12.37 -19.19
N CYS A 77 -7.83 -11.28 -19.31
CA CYS A 77 -7.33 -9.92 -19.51
C CYS A 77 -6.94 -9.24 -18.19
N TYR A 78 -7.49 -9.71 -17.08
CA TYR A 78 -7.26 -9.16 -15.75
C TYR A 78 -5.91 -9.60 -15.18
N ASN A 79 -5.03 -8.66 -14.81
CA ASN A 79 -3.73 -8.99 -14.21
C ASN A 79 -3.70 -8.85 -12.68
N CYS A 80 -4.86 -8.66 -12.05
CA CYS A 80 -4.99 -8.50 -10.59
C CYS A 80 -4.28 -7.26 -10.04
N THR A 81 -4.00 -6.24 -10.85
CA THR A 81 -3.27 -5.04 -10.41
C THR A 81 -4.17 -3.85 -10.08
N LEU A 82 -3.62 -2.81 -9.46
CA LEU A 82 -4.29 -1.53 -9.21
C LEU A 82 -4.33 -0.62 -10.45
N ASN A 83 -4.04 -1.15 -11.63
CA ASN A 83 -4.12 -0.40 -12.86
C ASN A 83 -5.58 -0.05 -13.20
N GLN A 84 -5.81 1.06 -13.90
CA GLN A 84 -7.18 1.55 -14.16
C GLN A 84 -8.03 0.54 -14.93
N THR A 85 -7.41 -0.23 -15.84
CA THR A 85 -8.07 -1.32 -16.57
C THR A 85 -8.56 -2.41 -15.64
N ASP A 86 -7.69 -2.87 -14.75
CA ASP A 86 -7.96 -3.98 -13.85
C ASP A 86 -9.04 -3.60 -12.83
N LEU A 87 -9.00 -2.37 -12.30
CA LEU A 87 -10.06 -1.86 -11.42
C LEU A 87 -11.43 -1.84 -12.11
N LEU A 88 -11.49 -1.42 -13.38
CA LEU A 88 -12.74 -1.44 -14.15
C LEU A 88 -13.21 -2.88 -14.40
N ILE A 89 -12.31 -3.79 -14.77
CA ILE A 89 -12.65 -5.21 -14.97
C ILE A 89 -13.20 -5.82 -13.68
N PHE A 90 -12.58 -5.53 -12.53
CA PHE A 90 -13.08 -5.98 -11.23
C PHE A 90 -14.48 -5.42 -10.95
N ASP A 91 -14.71 -4.13 -11.16
CA ASP A 91 -16.03 -3.52 -10.96
C ASP A 91 -17.08 -4.13 -11.91
N ILE A 92 -16.72 -4.49 -13.15
CA ILE A 92 -17.59 -5.22 -14.09
C ILE A 92 -17.91 -6.62 -13.54
N LEU A 93 -16.94 -7.37 -13.05
CA LEU A 93 -17.16 -8.70 -12.45
C LEU A 93 -18.12 -8.64 -11.25
N VAL A 94 -17.97 -7.62 -10.40
CA VAL A 94 -18.86 -7.36 -9.26
C VAL A 94 -20.28 -7.04 -9.72
N LEU A 95 -20.45 -6.29 -10.82
CA LEU A 95 -21.77 -6.03 -11.41
C LEU A 95 -22.40 -7.29 -11.99
N LEU A 96 -21.60 -8.12 -12.67
CA LEU A 96 -22.06 -9.40 -13.24
C LEU A 96 -22.58 -10.35 -12.14
N GLU A 97 -21.85 -10.47 -11.03
CA GLU A 97 -22.23 -11.33 -9.91
C GLU A 97 -23.46 -10.78 -9.17
N ASN A 98 -23.46 -9.50 -8.78
CA ASN A 98 -24.49 -8.96 -7.88
C ASN A 98 -25.77 -8.48 -8.57
N LYS A 99 -25.71 -8.06 -9.83
CA LYS A 99 -26.85 -7.45 -10.55
C LYS A 99 -27.40 -8.34 -11.65
N LEU A 100 -26.51 -9.09 -12.32
CA LEU A 100 -26.89 -10.00 -13.40
C LEU A 100 -26.99 -11.46 -12.95
N ASN A 101 -26.75 -11.74 -11.65
CA ASN A 101 -26.84 -13.06 -11.03
C ASN A 101 -26.05 -14.15 -11.78
N VAL A 102 -24.93 -13.77 -12.42
CA VAL A 102 -24.07 -14.71 -13.14
C VAL A 102 -23.38 -15.61 -12.11
N ASN A 103 -23.57 -16.92 -12.24
CA ASN A 103 -23.04 -17.87 -11.28
C ASN A 103 -21.53 -18.13 -11.49
N LEU A 104 -20.69 -17.36 -10.80
CA LEU A 104 -19.23 -17.51 -10.84
C LEU A 104 -18.73 -18.79 -10.16
N SER A 105 -19.56 -19.51 -9.40
CA SER A 105 -19.15 -20.76 -8.73
C SER A 105 -18.81 -21.88 -9.72
N LEU A 106 -19.35 -21.83 -10.94
CA LEU A 106 -19.05 -22.79 -12.01
C LEU A 106 -17.59 -22.69 -12.47
N ILE A 107 -16.99 -21.51 -12.37
CA ILE A 107 -15.64 -21.19 -12.84
C ILE A 107 -14.62 -21.26 -11.68
N SER A 108 -15.06 -21.63 -10.49
CA SER A 108 -14.24 -21.78 -9.28
C SER A 108 -13.24 -22.95 -9.41
N PRO A 109 -11.94 -22.77 -9.13
CA PRO A 109 -11.27 -21.58 -8.56
C PRO A 109 -11.00 -20.43 -9.55
N LEU A 110 -11.15 -19.18 -9.09
CA LEU A 110 -10.92 -17.99 -9.92
C LEU A 110 -9.43 -17.69 -10.07
N VAL A 111 -8.97 -17.69 -11.31
CA VAL A 111 -7.59 -17.44 -11.70
C VAL A 111 -7.52 -16.32 -12.74
N PHE A 112 -6.41 -15.61 -12.81
CA PHE A 112 -6.26 -14.38 -13.60
C PHE A 112 -5.03 -14.41 -14.50
N GLY A 113 -4.98 -13.47 -15.44
CA GLY A 113 -3.86 -13.24 -16.35
C GLY A 113 -3.87 -14.12 -17.59
N LYS A 114 -2.96 -13.85 -18.53
CA LYS A 114 -2.87 -14.56 -19.81
C LYS A 114 -2.62 -16.06 -19.65
N SER A 115 -1.94 -16.49 -18.58
CA SER A 115 -1.69 -17.91 -18.25
C SER A 115 -2.99 -18.68 -17.96
N SER A 116 -4.04 -18.00 -17.46
CA SER A 116 -5.33 -18.63 -17.16
C SER A 116 -6.13 -19.04 -18.40
N LYS A 117 -5.79 -18.54 -19.60
CA LYS A 117 -6.50 -18.85 -20.85
C LYS A 117 -6.55 -20.35 -21.14
N LYS A 118 -5.42 -21.05 -20.93
CA LYS A 118 -5.34 -22.50 -21.18
C LYS A 118 -6.29 -23.25 -20.25
N TYR A 119 -6.23 -22.95 -18.96
CA TYR A 119 -7.10 -23.53 -17.94
C TYR A 119 -8.58 -23.35 -18.27
N TYR A 120 -8.98 -22.13 -18.63
CA TYR A 120 -10.39 -21.86 -18.96
C TYR A 120 -10.83 -22.47 -20.28
N ASN A 121 -9.97 -22.54 -21.30
CA ASN A 121 -10.29 -23.25 -22.54
C ASN A 121 -10.52 -24.74 -22.27
N ASP A 122 -9.66 -25.36 -21.45
CA ASP A 122 -9.82 -26.75 -21.05
C ASP A 122 -11.13 -26.93 -20.25
N LEU A 123 -11.50 -25.98 -19.39
CA LEU A 123 -12.78 -26.01 -18.67
C LEU A 123 -13.98 -25.93 -19.62
N ILE A 124 -13.90 -25.09 -20.67
CA ILE A 124 -14.96 -24.97 -21.68
C ILE A 124 -15.07 -26.25 -22.51
N VAL A 125 -13.95 -26.89 -22.88
CA VAL A 125 -13.92 -28.10 -23.71
C VAL A 125 -14.39 -29.33 -22.93
N TYR A 126 -13.88 -29.55 -21.73
CA TYR A 126 -14.16 -30.74 -20.94
C TYR A 126 -15.41 -30.60 -20.04
N GLY A 127 -15.88 -29.37 -19.81
CA GLY A 127 -16.99 -29.09 -18.89
C GLY A 127 -16.65 -29.34 -17.42
N ASN A 128 -17.55 -28.95 -16.52
CA ASN A 128 -17.29 -28.95 -15.07
C ASN A 128 -17.06 -30.32 -14.43
N ILE A 129 -17.49 -31.40 -15.10
CA ILE A 129 -17.46 -32.77 -14.55
C ILE A 129 -16.13 -33.45 -14.85
N LEU A 130 -15.62 -33.33 -16.08
CA LEU A 130 -14.39 -33.99 -16.51
C LEU A 130 -13.16 -33.13 -16.28
N HIS A 131 -13.34 -31.81 -16.18
CA HIS A 131 -12.24 -30.89 -16.00
C HIS A 131 -11.59 -31.02 -14.61
N LYS A 132 -10.27 -31.23 -14.59
CA LYS A 132 -9.49 -31.28 -13.35
C LYS A 132 -9.33 -29.88 -12.77
N LYS A 133 -10.08 -29.58 -11.70
CA LYS A 133 -9.95 -28.32 -10.96
C LYS A 133 -8.53 -28.14 -10.41
N LEU A 134 -8.06 -26.90 -10.41
CA LEU A 134 -6.73 -26.56 -9.86
C LEU A 134 -6.67 -26.86 -8.38
N THR A 135 -5.50 -27.30 -7.92
CA THR A 135 -5.23 -27.41 -6.49
C THR A 135 -4.99 -26.02 -5.89
N PRO A 136 -5.19 -25.84 -4.57
CA PRO A 136 -4.88 -24.58 -3.89
C PRO A 136 -3.45 -24.08 -4.14
N GLU A 137 -2.50 -25.00 -4.30
CA GLU A 137 -1.08 -24.72 -4.55
C GLU A 137 -0.90 -24.12 -5.95
N GLN A 138 -1.52 -24.72 -6.96
CA GLN A 138 -1.50 -24.21 -8.33
C GLN A 138 -2.17 -22.84 -8.45
N VAL A 139 -3.21 -22.54 -7.67
CA VAL A 139 -3.81 -21.21 -7.64
C VAL A 139 -2.86 -20.18 -7.02
N LEU A 140 -2.12 -20.57 -5.98
CA LEU A 140 -1.13 -19.69 -5.34
C LEU A 140 0.07 -19.37 -6.26
N GLU A 141 0.43 -20.27 -7.18
CA GLU A 141 1.51 -20.05 -8.17
C GLU A 141 1.22 -18.89 -9.13
N TYR A 142 -0.05 -18.49 -9.31
CA TYR A 142 -0.40 -17.31 -10.12
C TYR A 142 -0.02 -15.99 -9.43
N PHE A 143 0.20 -15.99 -8.12
CA PHE A 143 0.62 -14.80 -7.39
C PHE A 143 2.14 -14.76 -7.24
N ASP A 144 2.75 -13.66 -7.67
CA ASP A 144 4.18 -13.42 -7.42
C ASP A 144 4.39 -13.03 -5.95
N GLN A 145 5.23 -13.80 -5.27
CA GLN A 145 5.63 -13.58 -3.88
C GLN A 145 6.22 -12.18 -3.66
N LYS A 146 7.00 -11.66 -4.62
CA LYS A 146 7.63 -10.33 -4.53
C LYS A 146 6.59 -9.23 -4.63
N VAL A 147 5.72 -9.30 -5.64
CA VAL A 147 4.65 -8.32 -5.84
C VAL A 147 3.67 -8.33 -4.66
N MET A 148 3.39 -9.50 -4.08
CA MET A 148 2.56 -9.62 -2.87
C MET A 148 3.19 -8.95 -1.64
N TRP A 149 4.52 -9.03 -1.51
CA TRP A 149 5.25 -8.34 -0.45
C TRP A 149 5.29 -6.82 -0.67
N ASP A 150 5.53 -6.40 -1.91
CA ASP A 150 5.56 -4.98 -2.27
C ASP A 150 4.18 -4.34 -2.10
N THR A 151 3.10 -5.07 -2.41
CA THR A 151 1.75 -4.63 -2.06
C THR A 151 1.60 -4.47 -0.57
N LEU A 152 1.96 -5.48 0.22
CA LEU A 152 1.82 -5.41 1.67
C LEU A 152 2.51 -4.20 2.30
N THR A 153 3.70 -3.81 1.81
CA THR A 153 4.44 -2.65 2.33
C THR A 153 3.87 -1.30 1.86
N LYS A 154 3.30 -1.24 0.65
CA LYS A 154 2.81 0.01 0.05
C LYS A 154 1.31 0.25 0.24
N MET A 155 0.51 -0.80 0.38
CA MET A 155 -0.94 -0.77 0.13
C MET A 155 -1.78 -0.21 1.27
N THR A 156 -1.19 -0.14 2.45
CA THR A 156 -1.71 0.57 3.61
C THR A 156 -1.92 2.07 3.29
N ARG A 157 -1.19 2.60 2.29
CA ARG A 157 -1.35 3.95 1.72
C ARG A 157 -2.58 4.12 0.83
N PHE A 158 -3.05 3.06 0.17
CA PHE A 158 -4.03 3.17 -0.93
C PHE A 158 -5.49 3.14 -0.49
N HIS A 159 -5.79 2.58 0.69
CA HIS A 159 -7.14 2.62 1.26
C HIS A 159 -7.49 3.94 1.96
N HIS A 160 -6.57 4.91 1.94
CA HIS A 160 -6.88 6.32 2.16
C HIS A 160 -7.57 6.93 0.95
N LYS A 161 -8.85 6.66 0.75
CA LYS A 161 -9.66 7.52 -0.10
C LYS A 161 -10.87 8.10 0.63
N LYS A 162 -10.92 9.43 0.58
CA LYS A 162 -12.01 10.35 0.91
C LYS A 162 -12.23 10.70 2.39
N THR A 163 -11.17 11.10 3.11
CA THR A 163 -11.38 12.17 4.11
C THR A 163 -11.22 13.51 3.40
N LYS A 164 -12.23 14.39 3.49
CA LYS A 164 -12.25 15.72 2.84
C LYS A 164 -11.04 16.61 3.16
N ARG A 165 -10.19 16.24 4.13
CA ARG A 165 -9.05 17.01 4.65
C ARG A 165 -7.68 16.62 4.04
N ASN A 166 -7.49 15.41 3.52
CA ASN A 166 -6.19 14.99 2.97
C ASN A 166 -6.30 14.72 1.46
N ARG A 167 -6.12 15.76 0.64
CA ARG A 167 -6.05 15.70 -0.84
C ARG A 167 -4.75 15.05 -1.36
N ARG A 168 -4.21 14.04 -0.69
CA ARG A 168 -3.15 13.21 -1.27
C ARG A 168 -3.81 11.98 -1.86
N VAL A 169 -4.23 12.09 -3.12
CA VAL A 169 -4.45 10.90 -3.95
C VAL A 169 -3.05 10.31 -4.15
N ILE A 170 -2.62 9.46 -3.23
CA ILE A 170 -1.41 8.66 -3.42
C ILE A 170 -1.71 7.86 -4.68
N LYS A 171 -1.02 8.17 -5.78
CA LYS A 171 -1.19 7.45 -7.04
C LYS A 171 -0.93 5.98 -6.72
N ALA A 172 -1.92 5.14 -6.99
CA ALA A 172 -1.75 3.71 -6.84
C ALA A 172 -0.57 3.28 -7.71
N ASP A 173 0.40 2.59 -7.12
CA ASP A 173 1.45 1.96 -7.90
C ASP A 173 0.78 0.92 -8.79
N GLU A 174 0.80 1.14 -10.10
CA GLU A 174 0.08 0.32 -11.09
C GLU A 174 0.51 -1.16 -11.05
N LYS A 175 1.66 -1.45 -10.46
CA LYS A 175 2.21 -2.81 -10.31
C LYS A 175 1.74 -3.55 -9.05
N CYS A 176 1.07 -2.87 -8.13
CA CYS A 176 0.55 -3.49 -6.91
C CYS A 176 -0.70 -4.33 -7.20
N TYR A 177 -0.86 -5.47 -6.54
CA TYR A 177 -2.09 -6.26 -6.60
C TYR A 177 -3.31 -5.58 -5.95
N ASP A 178 -4.51 -5.86 -6.46
CA ASP A 178 -5.78 -5.42 -5.87
C ASP A 178 -6.18 -6.32 -4.67
N PRO A 179 -6.23 -5.77 -3.45
CA PRO A 179 -6.60 -6.53 -2.25
C PRO A 179 -8.01 -7.11 -2.29
N ARG A 180 -8.93 -6.48 -3.02
CA ARG A 180 -10.32 -6.95 -3.13
C ARG A 180 -10.39 -8.30 -3.79
N PHE A 181 -9.59 -8.51 -4.83
CA PHE A 181 -9.51 -9.78 -5.54
C PHE A 181 -8.64 -10.77 -4.75
N VAL A 182 -7.45 -10.36 -4.33
CA VAL A 182 -6.51 -11.23 -3.58
C VAL A 182 -7.20 -11.87 -2.36
N LEU A 183 -7.85 -11.08 -1.50
CA LEU A 183 -8.52 -11.63 -0.30
C LEU A 183 -9.66 -12.60 -0.63
N ARG A 184 -10.39 -12.38 -1.72
CA ARG A 184 -11.45 -13.30 -2.17
C ARG A 184 -10.87 -14.61 -2.71
N SER A 185 -9.80 -14.53 -3.50
CA SER A 185 -9.07 -15.71 -3.96
C SER A 185 -8.50 -16.50 -2.80
N LEU A 186 -7.87 -15.84 -1.81
CA LEU A 186 -7.36 -16.50 -0.61
C LEU A 186 -8.48 -17.15 0.22
N LEU A 187 -9.64 -16.51 0.33
CA LEU A 187 -10.79 -17.11 0.99
C LEU A 187 -11.30 -18.36 0.28
N GLN A 188 -11.29 -18.36 -1.05
CA GLN A 188 -11.65 -19.52 -1.86
C GLN A 188 -10.67 -20.67 -1.65
N ILE A 189 -9.37 -20.40 -1.72
CA ILE A 189 -8.28 -21.37 -1.49
C ILE A 189 -8.46 -22.08 -0.14
N VAL A 190 -8.71 -21.33 0.93
CA VAL A 190 -8.84 -21.89 2.28
C VAL A 190 -10.16 -22.67 2.46
N LYS A 191 -11.21 -22.35 1.70
CA LYS A 191 -12.50 -23.05 1.73
C LYS A 191 -12.50 -24.36 0.94
N MET A 192 -11.60 -24.56 -0.03
CA MET A 192 -11.59 -25.77 -0.88
C MET A 192 -11.33 -27.05 -0.09
N ASP A 193 -12.16 -28.09 -0.24
CA ASP A 193 -12.08 -29.35 0.52
C ASP A 193 -10.88 -30.26 0.18
N LEU A 194 -9.98 -29.78 -0.68
CA LEU A 194 -8.77 -30.49 -1.05
C LEU A 194 -7.73 -30.45 0.09
N LYS A 195 -6.83 -31.44 0.10
CA LYS A 195 -5.61 -31.41 0.92
C LYS A 195 -4.83 -30.14 0.56
N PHE A 196 -4.43 -29.39 1.58
CA PHE A 196 -3.89 -28.05 1.43
C PHE A 196 -2.56 -27.96 2.16
N ASN A 197 -1.45 -27.69 1.49
CA ASN A 197 -0.21 -27.49 2.22
C ASN A 197 -0.16 -26.06 2.82
N CYS A 198 -0.41 -25.93 4.13
CA CYS A 198 -0.38 -24.63 4.80
C CYS A 198 0.97 -23.91 4.66
N ARG A 199 2.08 -24.65 4.50
CA ARG A 199 3.41 -24.07 4.33
C ARG A 199 3.50 -23.24 3.05
N ILE A 200 2.84 -23.67 1.97
CA ILE A 200 2.89 -22.99 0.66
C ILE A 200 2.23 -21.62 0.75
N MET A 201 1.08 -21.51 1.45
CA MET A 201 0.39 -20.23 1.69
C MET A 201 1.22 -19.26 2.54
N ILE A 202 2.03 -19.78 3.46
CA ILE A 202 2.92 -18.94 4.26
C ILE A 202 4.13 -18.52 3.41
N SER A 203 4.71 -19.43 2.63
CA SER A 203 5.85 -19.11 1.77
C SER A 203 5.50 -18.14 0.64
N SER A 204 4.27 -18.18 0.12
CA SER A 204 3.80 -17.23 -0.90
C SER A 204 3.48 -15.83 -0.36
N ASN A 205 3.69 -15.57 0.94
CA ASN A 205 3.30 -14.35 1.66
C ASN A 205 1.78 -14.10 1.74
N ALA A 206 0.93 -15.07 1.38
CA ALA A 206 -0.53 -14.92 1.43
C ALA A 206 -1.03 -14.74 2.88
N LEU A 207 -0.44 -15.47 3.83
CA LEU A 207 -0.76 -15.27 5.26
C LEU A 207 -0.35 -13.87 5.73
N SER A 208 0.83 -13.40 5.33
CA SER A 208 1.32 -12.05 5.63
C SER A 208 0.34 -10.99 5.09
N PHE A 209 -0.13 -11.17 3.85
CA PHE A 209 -1.10 -10.28 3.22
C PHE A 209 -2.42 -10.19 4.01
N CYS A 210 -2.89 -11.32 4.54
CA CYS A 210 -4.10 -11.35 5.40
C CYS A 210 -3.89 -10.56 6.68
N PHE A 211 -2.74 -10.71 7.37
CA PHE A 211 -2.43 -9.91 8.56
C PHE A 211 -2.35 -8.42 8.24
N ALA A 212 -1.66 -8.04 7.17
CA ALA A 212 -1.57 -6.65 6.75
C ALA A 212 -2.95 -6.04 6.42
N SER A 213 -3.88 -6.86 5.91
CA SER A 213 -5.23 -6.42 5.56
C SER A 213 -6.13 -6.10 6.76
N THR A 214 -5.75 -6.50 7.97
CA THR A 214 -6.51 -6.20 9.20
C THR A 214 -6.46 -4.72 9.61
N SER A 215 -5.52 -3.95 9.08
CA SER A 215 -5.41 -2.50 9.31
C SER A 215 -6.15 -1.65 8.27
N PHE A 216 -6.86 -2.25 7.30
CA PHE A 216 -7.56 -1.46 6.28
C PHE A 216 -8.72 -0.65 6.86
N TYR A 217 -9.01 0.50 6.26
CA TYR A 217 -10.15 1.33 6.64
C TYR A 217 -11.49 0.69 6.24
N ASP A 218 -11.50 -0.06 5.14
CA ASP A 218 -12.69 -0.74 4.65
C ASP A 218 -13.07 -1.91 5.58
N SER A 219 -14.25 -1.81 6.18
CA SER A 219 -14.83 -2.83 7.05
C SER A 219 -14.96 -4.17 6.32
N THR A 220 -15.32 -4.16 5.04
CA THR A 220 -15.56 -5.39 4.26
C THR A 220 -14.27 -6.16 4.03
N LEU A 221 -13.20 -5.47 3.61
CA LEU A 221 -11.89 -6.10 3.39
C LEU A 221 -11.28 -6.63 4.68
N ARG A 222 -11.43 -5.89 5.80
CA ARG A 222 -11.01 -6.39 7.10
C ARG A 222 -11.76 -7.67 7.50
N SER A 223 -13.08 -7.70 7.30
CA SER A 223 -13.89 -8.89 7.61
C SER A 223 -13.47 -10.10 6.76
N LEU A 224 -13.14 -9.90 5.48
CA LEU A 224 -12.59 -10.94 4.62
C LEU A 224 -11.25 -11.47 5.16
N ALA A 225 -10.34 -10.57 5.53
CA ALA A 225 -9.05 -10.95 6.10
C ALA A 225 -9.19 -11.77 7.39
N TYR A 226 -10.05 -11.33 8.31
CA TYR A 226 -10.37 -12.09 9.53
C TYR A 226 -10.97 -13.46 9.24
N THR A 227 -11.85 -13.55 8.24
CA THR A 227 -12.48 -14.82 7.82
C THR A 227 -11.44 -15.78 7.24
N VAL A 228 -10.49 -15.28 6.44
CA VAL A 228 -9.37 -16.08 5.92
C VAL A 228 -8.51 -16.59 7.07
N LEU A 229 -8.12 -15.73 8.02
CA LEU A 229 -7.33 -16.12 9.19
C LEU A 229 -8.04 -17.20 10.04
N GLN A 230 -9.34 -17.02 10.30
CA GLN A 230 -10.14 -17.98 11.07
C GLN A 230 -10.22 -19.34 10.36
N ASN A 231 -10.49 -19.35 9.05
CA ASN A 231 -10.57 -20.61 8.29
C ASN A 231 -9.20 -21.27 8.15
N PHE A 232 -8.14 -20.48 7.99
CA PHE A 232 -6.77 -20.99 7.94
C PHE A 232 -6.39 -21.64 9.27
N GLN A 233 -6.81 -21.06 10.40
CA GLN A 233 -6.61 -21.66 11.72
C GLN A 233 -7.35 -23.01 11.86
N LYS A 234 -8.59 -23.11 11.37
CA LYS A 234 -9.35 -24.37 11.36
C LYS A 234 -8.63 -25.43 10.53
N ARG A 235 -8.13 -25.06 9.34
CA ARG A 235 -7.37 -25.95 8.45
C ARG A 235 -6.06 -26.41 9.09
N LEU A 236 -5.33 -25.50 9.73
CA LEU A 236 -4.15 -25.87 10.51
C LEU A 236 -4.51 -26.94 11.54
N LYS A 237 -5.59 -26.78 12.32
CA LYS A 237 -5.97 -27.79 13.33
C LYS A 237 -6.30 -29.15 12.71
N GLN A 238 -7.02 -29.18 11.58
CA GLN A 238 -7.48 -30.39 10.89
C GLN A 238 -6.36 -31.16 10.15
N GLN A 239 -5.24 -30.52 9.82
CA GLN A 239 -4.17 -31.17 9.06
C GLN A 239 -3.31 -32.11 9.90
N ASN A 240 -3.12 -33.34 9.40
CA ASN A 240 -2.27 -34.35 10.04
C ASN A 240 -0.84 -34.41 9.46
N GLU A 241 -0.52 -33.58 8.45
CA GLU A 241 0.82 -33.54 7.84
C GLU A 241 1.88 -32.99 8.81
N TYR A 242 3.11 -33.50 8.67
CA TYR A 242 4.28 -33.07 9.45
C TYR A 242 4.70 -31.64 9.07
N PHE A 243 4.01 -30.64 9.63
CA PHE A 243 4.43 -29.25 9.60
C PHE A 243 5.04 -28.89 10.97
N ARG A 244 6.37 -28.82 11.05
CA ARG A 244 7.11 -28.61 12.32
C ARG A 244 6.68 -27.35 13.07
N GLN A 245 6.36 -26.27 12.34
CA GLN A 245 5.95 -24.98 12.92
C GLN A 245 4.43 -24.85 13.10
N LYS A 246 3.64 -25.91 12.87
CA LYS A 246 2.17 -25.89 12.97
C LYS A 246 1.66 -25.29 14.27
N LEU A 247 2.24 -25.72 15.39
CA LEU A 247 1.85 -25.26 16.72
C LEU A 247 2.15 -23.76 16.91
N LEU A 248 3.27 -23.28 16.38
CA LEU A 248 3.63 -21.86 16.43
C LEU A 248 2.63 -21.01 15.65
N PHE A 249 2.29 -21.40 14.41
CA PHE A 249 1.28 -20.69 13.60
C PHE A 249 -0.11 -20.73 14.24
N GLY A 250 -0.51 -21.88 14.79
CA GLY A 250 -1.75 -22.00 15.54
C GLY A 250 -1.79 -21.09 16.77
N PHE A 251 -0.68 -21.01 17.51
CA PHE A 251 -0.54 -20.19 18.70
C PHE A 251 -0.62 -18.70 18.41
N PHE A 252 0.17 -18.17 17.47
CA PHE A 252 0.16 -16.72 17.26
C PHE A 252 -1.11 -16.22 16.56
N ILE A 253 -1.81 -17.05 15.77
CA ILE A 253 -3.14 -16.71 15.26
C ILE A 253 -4.15 -16.63 16.41
N GLU A 254 -4.08 -17.54 17.39
CA GLU A 254 -4.94 -17.47 18.58
C GLU A 254 -4.57 -16.25 19.45
N PHE A 255 -3.28 -15.95 19.61
CA PHE A 255 -2.81 -14.75 20.31
C PHE A 255 -3.35 -13.46 19.67
N PHE A 256 -3.31 -13.38 18.33
CA PHE A 256 -3.90 -12.25 17.60
C PHE A 256 -5.43 -12.19 17.80
N LYS A 257 -6.11 -13.34 17.75
CA LYS A 257 -7.55 -13.43 18.00
C LYS A 257 -7.93 -12.98 19.41
N ASN A 258 -7.16 -13.36 20.43
CA ASN A 258 -7.36 -12.93 21.83
C ASN A 258 -7.14 -11.43 22.04
N SER A 259 -6.45 -10.77 21.12
CA SER A 259 -6.18 -9.34 21.16
C SER A 259 -7.34 -8.50 20.57
N ILE A 260 -8.34 -9.14 19.94
CA ILE A 260 -9.49 -8.48 19.34
C ILE A 260 -10.60 -8.32 20.39
N LEU A 261 -10.96 -7.08 20.70
CA LEU A 261 -12.00 -6.74 21.68
C LEU A 261 -13.37 -6.55 21.04
N SER A 262 -13.42 -6.00 19.82
CA SER A 262 -14.66 -5.72 19.10
C SER A 262 -14.75 -6.47 17.78
N VAL A 263 -15.97 -6.82 17.35
CA VAL A 263 -16.19 -7.46 16.04
C VAL A 263 -15.62 -6.57 14.93
N ASN A 264 -14.75 -7.16 14.09
CA ASN A 264 -14.09 -6.45 13.01
C ASN A 264 -13.37 -5.17 13.51
N GLN A 265 -12.63 -5.26 14.62
CA GLN A 265 -11.76 -4.19 15.11
C GLN A 265 -10.70 -3.85 14.06
N LYS A 266 -10.24 -2.60 14.02
CA LYS A 266 -9.12 -2.22 13.16
C LYS A 266 -7.85 -2.39 13.98
N ALA A 267 -6.92 -3.22 13.50
CA ALA A 267 -5.59 -3.25 14.08
C ALA A 267 -4.80 -2.02 13.60
N CYS A 268 -3.96 -1.44 14.46
CA CYS A 268 -3.08 -0.37 14.01
C CYS A 268 -2.05 -0.92 13.02
N GLN A 269 -1.49 -0.01 12.20
CA GLN A 269 -0.65 -0.43 11.09
C GLN A 269 0.63 -1.16 11.57
N PHE A 270 1.19 -0.71 12.69
CA PHE A 270 2.37 -1.33 13.32
C PHE A 270 2.11 -2.79 13.71
N VAL A 271 0.95 -3.08 14.31
CA VAL A 271 0.58 -4.43 14.73
C VAL A 271 0.37 -5.32 13.52
N SER A 272 -0.43 -4.90 12.55
CA SER A 272 -0.70 -5.70 11.35
C SER A 272 0.58 -6.03 10.58
N GLN A 273 1.50 -5.07 10.43
CA GLN A 273 2.80 -5.28 9.78
C GLN A 273 3.75 -6.14 10.61
N PHE A 274 3.69 -6.04 11.94
CA PHE A 274 4.48 -6.87 12.85
C PHE A 274 4.13 -8.36 12.64
N PHE A 275 2.85 -8.71 12.67
CA PHE A 275 2.41 -10.09 12.41
C PHE A 275 2.71 -10.54 11.00
N ALA A 276 2.53 -9.65 10.01
CA ALA A 276 2.77 -9.99 8.62
C ALA A 276 4.26 -10.26 8.31
N ARG A 277 5.18 -9.57 9.01
CA ARG A 277 6.62 -9.84 8.92
C ARG A 277 7.01 -11.06 9.72
N TYR A 278 6.47 -11.20 10.93
CA TYR A 278 6.75 -12.35 11.77
C TYR A 278 6.31 -13.66 11.13
N SER A 279 5.17 -13.71 10.41
CA SER A 279 4.72 -14.93 9.72
C SER A 279 5.75 -15.47 8.72
N LYS A 280 6.54 -14.59 8.09
CA LYS A 280 7.63 -14.98 7.19
C LYS A 280 8.88 -15.45 7.97
N ILE A 281 9.21 -14.77 9.07
CA ILE A 281 10.34 -15.13 9.94
C ILE A 281 10.06 -16.45 10.68
N ALA A 282 8.81 -16.73 11.04
CA ALA A 282 8.39 -17.95 11.72
C ALA A 282 8.68 -19.22 10.91
N LEU A 283 8.82 -19.11 9.58
CA LEU A 283 9.27 -20.23 8.73
C LEU A 283 10.80 -20.45 8.78
N THR A 284 11.58 -19.44 9.16
CA THR A 284 13.05 -19.43 9.12
C THR A 284 13.64 -19.28 10.52
N PRO A 285 13.74 -20.38 11.31
CA PRO A 285 14.28 -20.33 12.67
C PRO A 285 15.77 -19.97 12.74
N THR A 286 16.48 -20.02 11.61
CA THR A 286 17.88 -19.56 11.48
C THR A 286 18.03 -18.04 11.49
N ASN A 287 16.92 -17.30 11.37
CA ASN A 287 16.97 -15.85 11.37
C ASN A 287 17.29 -15.33 12.79
N PRO A 288 18.25 -14.41 12.96
CA PRO A 288 18.58 -13.85 14.28
C PRO A 288 17.38 -13.19 14.98
N LEU A 289 16.40 -12.70 14.21
CA LEU A 289 15.19 -12.09 14.73
C LEU A 289 14.14 -13.09 15.22
N TYR A 290 14.29 -14.38 14.92
CA TYR A 290 13.30 -15.40 15.30
C TYR A 290 13.15 -15.48 16.81
N SER A 291 14.25 -15.58 17.56
CA SER A 291 14.23 -15.70 19.02
C SER A 291 13.61 -14.47 19.73
N PRO A 292 14.10 -13.23 19.50
CA PRO A 292 13.55 -12.06 20.19
C PRO A 292 12.08 -11.82 19.85
N LEU A 293 11.66 -12.03 18.60
CA LEU A 293 10.26 -11.88 18.20
C LEU A 293 9.37 -13.01 18.74
N THR A 294 9.86 -14.25 18.80
CA THR A 294 9.07 -15.36 19.36
C THR A 294 8.89 -15.20 20.87
N SER A 295 9.90 -14.67 21.58
CA SER A 295 9.83 -14.43 23.02
C SER A 295 8.67 -13.49 23.41
N PHE A 296 8.30 -12.54 22.53
CA PHE A 296 7.16 -11.65 22.74
C PHE A 296 5.85 -12.40 22.97
N PHE A 297 5.57 -13.38 22.11
CA PHE A 297 4.32 -14.13 22.16
C PHE A 297 4.24 -15.06 23.37
N ILE A 298 5.38 -15.45 23.95
CA ILE A 298 5.44 -16.28 25.16
C ILE A 298 5.26 -15.41 26.41
N GLN A 299 5.73 -14.16 26.38
CA GLN A 299 5.72 -13.26 27.54
C GLN A 299 4.34 -12.66 27.86
N LYS A 300 3.45 -12.55 26.86
CA LYS A 300 2.13 -11.94 27.02
C LYS A 300 1.05 -12.88 26.44
N PRO A 301 -0.16 -12.94 27.03
CA PRO A 301 -1.26 -13.76 26.51
C PRO A 301 -2.09 -13.05 25.42
N PHE A 302 -2.05 -11.73 25.37
CA PHE A 302 -2.67 -10.86 24.35
C PHE A 302 -1.83 -9.59 24.19
N MET A 303 -2.15 -8.77 23.20
CA MET A 303 -1.53 -7.46 23.00
C MET A 303 -2.56 -6.38 22.70
N ASP A 304 -2.16 -5.13 22.96
CA ASP A 304 -2.95 -3.98 22.55
C ASP A 304 -2.77 -3.73 21.04
N LEU A 305 -3.89 -3.75 20.31
CA LEU A 305 -3.94 -3.51 18.87
C LEU A 305 -3.67 -2.04 18.49
N GLU A 306 -3.61 -1.12 19.46
CA GLU A 306 -3.29 0.30 19.28
C GLU A 306 -1.87 0.66 19.77
N SER A 307 -1.01 -0.33 20.00
CA SER A 307 0.36 -0.14 20.49
C SER A 307 1.41 -0.58 19.48
N ILE A 308 2.68 -0.19 19.67
CA ILE A 308 3.81 -0.68 18.87
C ILE A 308 4.40 -1.90 19.58
N PRO A 309 4.39 -3.09 18.94
CA PRO A 309 4.85 -4.30 19.61
C PRO A 309 6.35 -4.26 19.86
N GLU A 310 6.75 -4.50 21.11
CA GLU A 310 8.15 -4.63 21.56
C GLU A 310 9.10 -3.50 21.12
N PHE A 311 8.57 -2.27 20.98
CA PHE A 311 9.36 -1.12 20.54
C PHE A 311 10.65 -0.93 21.35
N SER A 312 10.54 -0.77 22.67
CA SER A 312 11.68 -0.47 23.51
C SER A 312 12.71 -1.62 23.51
N LYS A 313 12.24 -2.87 23.55
CA LYS A 313 13.10 -4.06 23.60
C LYS A 313 13.93 -4.22 22.33
N LEU A 314 13.33 -4.03 21.16
CA LEU A 314 14.01 -4.23 19.88
C LEU A 314 14.79 -2.99 19.44
N PHE A 315 14.30 -1.78 19.74
CA PHE A 315 14.97 -0.54 19.37
C PHE A 315 16.24 -0.28 20.21
N PHE A 316 16.13 -0.50 21.52
CA PHE A 316 17.25 -0.40 22.48
C PHE A 316 17.85 -1.77 22.81
N SER A 317 17.83 -2.70 21.87
CA SER A 317 18.29 -4.06 22.10
C SER A 317 19.72 -4.11 22.64
N SER A 318 19.88 -4.84 23.75
CA SER A 318 21.16 -5.09 24.40
C SER A 318 21.87 -6.34 23.86
N SER A 319 21.36 -6.96 22.78
CA SER A 319 21.97 -8.17 22.23
C SER A 319 23.34 -7.85 21.61
N SER A 320 24.39 -8.55 22.08
CA SER A 320 25.78 -8.28 21.67
C SER A 320 26.00 -8.52 20.17
N GLU A 321 25.33 -9.51 19.61
CA GLU A 321 25.52 -9.93 18.21
C GLU A 321 24.49 -9.32 17.25
N ASN A 322 23.24 -9.13 17.69
CA ASN A 322 22.10 -8.87 16.80
C ASN A 322 21.43 -7.50 17.00
N CYS A 323 21.91 -6.66 17.91
CA CYS A 323 21.25 -5.39 18.25
C CYS A 323 21.04 -4.46 17.04
N ARG A 324 21.96 -4.49 16.07
CA ARG A 324 21.85 -3.70 14.83
C ARG A 324 20.69 -4.18 13.97
N GLU A 325 20.55 -5.49 13.77
CA GLU A 325 19.48 -6.05 12.94
C GLU A 325 18.10 -5.92 13.58
N GLU A 326 18.01 -6.08 14.91
CA GLU A 326 16.78 -5.84 15.68
C GLU A 326 16.31 -4.39 15.54
N ARG A 327 17.22 -3.41 15.70
CA ARG A 327 16.92 -2.00 15.53
C ARG A 327 16.52 -1.66 14.09
N ARG A 328 17.23 -2.20 13.10
CA ARG A 328 16.92 -2.02 11.68
C ARG A 328 15.56 -2.61 11.31
N TRP A 329 15.19 -3.71 11.94
CA TRP A 329 13.89 -4.33 11.74
C TRP A 329 12.76 -3.45 12.29
N MET A 330 12.91 -2.90 13.50
CA MET A 330 11.95 -1.95 14.06
C MET A 330 11.82 -0.67 13.24
N LEU A 331 12.95 -0.09 12.82
CA LEU A 331 12.91 1.13 11.99
C LEU A 331 12.22 0.88 10.65
N ARG A 332 12.43 -0.27 10.02
CA ARG A 332 11.68 -0.70 8.83
C ARG A 332 10.19 -0.87 9.11
N LEU A 333 9.85 -1.53 10.21
CA LEU A 333 8.46 -1.71 10.61
C LEU A 333 7.76 -0.35 10.74
N ILE A 334 8.43 0.63 11.34
CA ILE A 334 7.87 1.97 11.57
C ILE A 334 7.77 2.75 10.26
N ASP A 335 8.80 2.77 9.43
CA ASP A 335 8.79 3.46 8.12
C ASP A 335 7.68 2.93 7.19
N ASP A 336 7.49 1.61 7.14
CA ASP A 336 6.45 1.00 6.31
C ASP A 336 5.05 1.13 6.91
N SER A 337 4.94 1.38 8.22
CA SER A 337 3.65 1.49 8.92
C SER A 337 3.18 2.92 9.15
N PHE A 338 4.06 3.91 9.04
CA PHE A 338 3.75 5.29 9.40
C PHE A 338 3.03 6.02 8.26
N LEU A 339 1.70 6.19 8.39
CA LEU A 339 0.86 6.77 7.34
C LEU A 339 -0.05 7.88 7.83
N ASP A 340 -0.66 7.66 8.99
CA ASP A 340 -1.77 8.47 9.48
C ASP A 340 -1.47 9.30 10.71
N PHE A 341 -2.40 10.22 10.98
CA PHE A 341 -2.47 10.89 12.27
C PHE A 341 -2.66 9.93 13.44
N ASN A 342 -3.42 8.84 13.28
CA ASN A 342 -3.55 7.83 14.33
C ASN A 342 -2.19 7.15 14.59
N ASP A 343 -1.41 6.87 13.55
CA ASP A 343 -0.09 6.28 13.69
C ASP A 343 0.88 7.25 14.39
N TYR A 344 0.75 8.55 14.12
CA TYR A 344 1.45 9.61 14.86
C TYR A 344 1.13 9.59 16.36
N GLN A 345 -0.15 9.49 16.74
CA GLN A 345 -0.53 9.43 18.15
C GLN A 345 0.05 8.20 18.84
N ILE A 346 0.05 7.05 18.17
CA ILE A 346 0.60 5.80 18.71
C ILE A 346 2.12 5.93 18.93
N LEU A 347 2.86 6.51 17.99
CA LEU A 347 4.29 6.76 18.17
C LEU A 347 4.58 7.79 19.28
N GLY A 348 3.70 8.77 19.45
CA GLY A 348 3.77 9.73 20.56
C GLY A 348 3.58 9.07 21.93
N LYS A 349 2.68 8.10 22.07
CA LYS A 349 2.48 7.35 23.34
C LYS A 349 3.75 6.63 23.82
N VAL A 350 4.65 6.27 22.90
CA VAL A 350 5.87 5.51 23.20
C VAL A 350 7.13 6.40 23.20
N TYR A 351 6.98 7.72 23.02
CA TYR A 351 8.11 8.67 22.89
C TYR A 351 9.12 8.24 21.81
N ALA A 352 8.60 7.72 20.69
CA ALA A 352 9.44 7.13 19.65
C ALA A 352 10.27 8.18 18.92
N ILE A 353 9.74 9.39 18.70
CA ILE A 353 10.47 10.48 18.02
C ILE A 353 11.61 11.01 18.87
N GLU A 354 11.38 11.16 20.17
CA GLU A 354 12.37 11.52 21.16
C GLU A 354 13.50 10.48 21.19
N SER A 355 13.13 9.20 21.16
CA SER A 355 14.07 8.09 21.06
C SER A 355 14.90 8.15 19.76
N PHE A 356 14.28 8.48 18.63
CA PHE A 356 14.96 8.63 17.34
C PHE A 356 15.94 9.80 17.33
N MET A 357 15.51 10.95 17.86
CA MET A 357 16.35 12.14 18.01
C MET A 357 17.56 11.86 18.90
N GLY A 358 17.37 11.13 20.00
CA GLY A 358 18.43 10.73 20.91
C GLY A 358 19.47 9.85 20.23
N ILE A 359 19.06 8.85 19.45
CA ILE A 359 19.99 7.91 18.82
C ILE A 359 20.73 8.50 17.61
N PHE A 360 20.13 9.43 16.86
CA PHE A 360 20.67 9.89 15.57
C PHE A 360 22.14 10.37 15.62
N CYS A 361 22.54 11.09 16.69
CA CYS A 361 23.91 11.62 16.86
C CYS A 361 24.86 10.66 17.61
N THR A 362 24.36 9.52 18.09
CA THR A 362 25.12 8.52 18.85
C THR A 362 25.79 7.51 17.91
N PRO A 363 26.81 6.75 18.36
CA PRO A 363 27.40 5.67 17.55
C PRO A 363 26.42 4.53 17.23
N MET A 364 25.24 4.51 17.86
CA MET A 364 24.17 3.55 17.55
C MET A 364 23.43 3.89 16.23
N GLY A 365 23.61 5.12 15.71
CA GLY A 365 23.08 5.56 14.43
C GLY A 365 23.98 5.18 13.25
N ASP A 366 23.96 3.91 12.85
CA ASP A 366 24.56 3.47 11.58
C ASP A 366 24.03 4.31 10.40
N LEU A 367 24.80 4.44 9.31
CA LEU A 367 24.39 5.16 8.10
C LEU A 367 22.97 4.78 7.65
N TRP A 368 22.68 3.48 7.63
CA TRP A 368 21.39 2.97 7.21
C TRP A 368 20.25 3.37 8.15
N ASN A 369 20.48 3.33 9.47
CA ASN A 369 19.49 3.76 10.47
C ASN A 369 19.19 5.24 10.29
N LYS A 370 20.24 6.07 10.10
CA LYS A 370 20.09 7.51 9.87
C LYS A 370 19.26 7.80 8.62
N LEU A 371 19.47 7.08 7.51
CA LEU A 371 18.68 7.28 6.30
C LEU A 371 17.20 7.00 6.51
N ILE A 372 16.84 5.92 7.21
CA ILE A 372 15.44 5.64 7.54
C ILE A 372 14.89 6.69 8.50
N LEU A 373 15.66 7.08 9.52
CA LEU A 373 15.25 8.12 10.46
C LEU A 373 14.96 9.45 9.76
N LEU A 374 15.78 9.86 8.79
CA LEU A 374 15.54 11.06 7.97
C LEU A 374 14.23 10.97 7.19
N LYS A 375 13.94 9.81 6.59
CA LYS A 375 12.68 9.55 5.88
C LYS A 375 11.47 9.59 6.82
N ILE A 376 11.60 9.01 8.01
CA ILE A 376 10.58 9.06 9.06
C ILE A 376 10.37 10.52 9.48
N PHE A 377 11.41 11.24 9.87
CA PHE A 377 11.32 12.65 10.27
C PHE A 377 10.65 13.52 9.22
N ARG A 378 10.98 13.32 7.93
CA ARG A 378 10.33 14.00 6.83
C ARG A 378 8.82 13.74 6.78
N SER A 379 8.44 12.46 6.82
CA SER A 379 7.02 12.05 6.83
C SER A 379 6.28 12.65 8.04
N TYR A 380 6.96 12.78 9.18
CA TYR A 380 6.42 13.35 10.42
C TYR A 380 6.17 14.85 10.31
N VAL A 381 7.14 15.59 9.78
CA VAL A 381 7.03 17.03 9.55
C VAL A 381 5.86 17.34 8.62
N GLU A 382 5.63 16.50 7.61
CA GLU A 382 4.49 16.67 6.71
C GLU A 382 3.13 16.48 7.39
N LEU A 383 3.03 15.61 8.40
CA LEU A 383 1.78 15.30 9.08
C LEU A 383 1.45 16.27 10.22
N GLN A 384 2.42 16.56 11.11
CA GLN A 384 2.18 17.35 12.33
C GLN A 384 3.38 18.24 12.71
N ALA A 385 3.70 19.22 11.84
CA ALA A 385 4.77 20.19 12.11
C ALA A 385 4.57 21.04 13.39
N LYS A 386 3.32 21.35 13.76
CA LYS A 386 3.01 22.20 14.93
C LYS A 386 3.38 21.52 16.25
N ASP A 387 2.99 20.26 16.43
CA ASP A 387 3.30 19.50 17.65
C ASP A 387 4.81 19.24 17.75
N LEU A 388 5.49 18.96 16.64
CA LEU A 388 6.96 18.81 16.61
C LEU A 388 7.68 20.07 17.07
N PHE A 389 7.18 21.24 16.66
CA PHE A 389 7.76 22.52 17.02
C PHE A 389 7.51 22.88 18.50
N THR A 390 6.28 22.67 18.97
CA THR A 390 5.87 23.14 20.30
C THR A 390 6.19 22.18 21.44
N ARG A 391 6.04 20.86 21.22
CA ARG A 391 6.21 19.84 22.27
C ARG A 391 7.60 19.24 22.30
N LEU A 392 8.24 19.12 21.13
CA LEU A 392 9.47 18.33 20.97
C LEU A 392 10.72 19.18 20.74
N ASP A 393 10.59 20.52 20.70
CA ASP A 393 11.66 21.46 20.38
C ASP A 393 12.51 20.99 19.18
N PHE A 394 11.84 20.42 18.17
CA PHE A 394 12.48 19.70 17.07
C PHE A 394 13.39 20.62 16.24
N ASP A 395 13.09 21.92 16.18
CA ASP A 395 13.93 22.93 15.54
C ASP A 395 15.29 23.08 16.24
N THR A 396 15.29 23.09 17.58
CA THR A 396 16.53 23.16 18.37
C THR A 396 17.36 21.89 18.16
N TRP A 397 16.72 20.73 18.12
CA TRP A 397 17.39 19.47 17.85
C TRP A 397 17.96 19.44 16.43
N LEU A 398 17.21 19.86 15.41
CA LEU A 398 17.69 19.93 14.02
C LEU A 398 18.94 20.80 13.92
N THR A 399 18.96 21.97 14.57
CA THR A 399 20.16 22.81 14.57
C THR A 399 21.35 22.10 15.20
N LYS A 400 21.17 21.45 16.36
CA LYS A 400 22.22 20.68 17.04
C LYS A 400 22.71 19.50 16.18
N ALA A 401 21.80 18.78 15.53
CA ALA A 401 22.11 17.65 14.67
C ALA A 401 22.94 18.08 13.46
N ILE A 402 22.58 19.19 12.80
CA ILE A 402 23.32 19.76 11.66
C ILE A 402 24.77 20.13 12.04
N TYR A 403 24.98 20.66 13.26
CA TYR A 403 26.31 21.03 13.73
C TYR A 403 27.11 19.88 14.32
N HIS A 404 26.50 18.71 14.52
CA HIS A 404 27.17 17.59 15.19
C HIS A 404 28.31 17.01 14.33
N PRO A 405 29.51 16.75 14.88
CA PRO A 405 30.69 16.34 14.10
C PRO A 405 30.54 14.98 13.41
N ARG A 406 29.68 14.09 13.93
CA ARG A 406 29.40 12.76 13.34
C ARG A 406 28.39 12.78 12.19
N THR A 407 27.88 13.94 11.79
CA THR A 407 26.94 14.02 10.66
C THR A 407 27.69 14.21 9.35
N THR A 408 27.37 13.36 8.38
CA THR A 408 27.95 13.46 7.04
C THR A 408 27.39 14.67 6.30
N ILE A 409 28.09 15.16 5.27
CA ILE A 409 27.62 16.29 4.45
C ILE A 409 26.22 15.97 3.86
N LYS A 410 25.99 14.72 3.45
CA LYS A 410 24.69 14.26 2.92
C LYS A 410 23.57 14.37 3.96
N GLU A 411 23.83 13.90 5.18
CA GLU A 411 22.87 14.02 6.29
C GLU A 411 22.55 15.48 6.61
N LYS A 412 23.55 16.36 6.60
CA LYS A 412 23.36 17.80 6.85
C LYS A 412 22.45 18.46 5.81
N LEU A 413 22.59 18.09 4.53
CA LEU A 413 21.72 18.60 3.47
C LEU A 413 20.26 18.15 3.68
N GLU A 414 20.04 16.86 3.92
CA GLU A 414 18.69 16.33 4.19
C GLU A 414 18.05 16.97 5.44
N LEU A 415 18.80 17.13 6.53
CA LEU A 415 18.32 17.82 7.73
C LEU A 415 17.96 19.29 7.45
N THR A 416 18.71 19.96 6.57
CA THR A 416 18.41 21.34 6.15
C THR A 416 17.14 21.41 5.32
N ILE A 417 16.90 20.42 4.44
CA ILE A 417 15.65 20.29 3.68
C ILE A 417 14.47 20.09 4.64
N ILE A 418 14.59 19.16 5.60
CA ILE A 418 13.56 18.90 6.62
C ILE A 418 13.27 20.16 7.44
N PHE A 419 14.32 20.92 7.82
CA PHE A 419 14.17 22.18 8.53
C PHE A 419 13.37 23.22 7.73
N ASN A 420 13.66 23.36 6.43
CA ASN A 420 12.91 24.24 5.54
C ASN A 420 11.46 23.77 5.34
N GLU A 421 11.23 22.46 5.18
CA GLU A 421 9.89 21.88 5.09
C GLU A 421 9.09 22.16 6.36
N LEU A 422 9.71 22.04 7.54
CA LEU A 422 9.09 22.37 8.83
C LEU A 422 8.68 23.84 8.91
N ILE A 423 9.57 24.77 8.55
CA ILE A 423 9.23 26.20 8.54
C ILE A 423 8.08 26.48 7.55
N ASN A 424 8.11 25.88 6.36
CA ASN A 424 7.06 26.06 5.36
C ASN A 424 5.71 25.52 5.83
N HIS A 425 5.69 24.36 6.50
CA HIS A 425 4.49 23.78 7.08
C HIS A 425 3.97 24.57 8.29
N LEU A 426 4.85 25.11 9.12
CA LEU A 426 4.46 26.04 10.19
C LEU A 426 3.83 27.29 9.59
N LYS A 427 4.49 27.96 8.63
CA LYS A 427 3.95 29.14 7.94
C LYS A 427 2.55 28.85 7.39
N LYS A 428 2.36 27.77 6.63
CA LYS A 428 1.04 27.35 6.11
C LYS A 428 0.02 27.05 7.20
N GLY A 429 0.42 26.36 8.27
CA GLY A 429 -0.45 26.01 9.38
C GLY A 429 -0.90 27.20 10.24
N PHE A 430 -0.11 28.29 10.27
CA PHE A 430 -0.52 29.56 10.90
C PHE A 430 -1.49 30.34 10.01
N PHE A 431 -1.36 30.29 8.67
CA PHE A 431 -2.29 30.97 7.74
C PHE A 431 -3.74 30.42 7.75
N ASP A 432 -3.97 29.20 8.24
CA ASP A 432 -5.32 28.60 8.32
C ASP A 432 -6.10 28.97 9.61
N HIS A 433 -5.44 29.58 10.60
CA HIS A 433 -6.09 30.06 11.83
C HIS A 433 -5.82 31.56 12.00
N SER A 434 -6.62 32.40 11.35
CA SER A 434 -6.70 33.81 11.68
C SER A 434 -7.16 33.97 13.14
N ASN A 435 -6.23 34.38 14.02
CA ASN A 435 -6.41 35.33 15.14
C ASN A 435 -5.26 35.33 16.17
N ILE A 436 -3.97 35.27 15.78
CA ILE A 436 -2.84 35.52 16.72
C ILE A 436 -1.72 36.37 16.07
N GLU A 437 -2.03 37.59 15.61
CA GLU A 437 -1.10 38.44 14.85
C GLU A 437 0.17 38.90 15.62
N LYS A 438 0.17 38.87 16.97
CA LYS A 438 1.30 39.41 17.78
C LYS A 438 2.38 38.38 18.11
N ASP A 439 2.03 37.11 18.30
CA ASP A 439 3.02 36.03 18.54
C ASP A 439 3.59 35.48 17.23
N GLU A 440 2.83 35.54 16.14
CA GLU A 440 3.25 35.16 14.78
C GLU A 440 4.44 35.98 14.27
N ASN A 441 4.44 37.29 14.51
CA ASN A 441 5.53 38.16 14.07
C ASN A 441 6.84 37.91 14.84
N LYS A 442 6.78 37.65 16.14
CA LYS A 442 7.96 37.30 16.95
C LYS A 442 8.51 35.92 16.58
N LEU A 443 7.65 34.95 16.32
CA LEU A 443 8.07 33.60 15.93
C LEU A 443 8.68 33.58 14.53
N ASN A 444 8.07 34.27 13.57
CA ASN A 444 8.60 34.40 12.20
C ASN A 444 9.97 35.09 12.18
N VAL A 445 10.14 36.18 12.93
CA VAL A 445 11.44 36.88 13.04
C VAL A 445 12.50 35.99 13.70
N ASN A 446 12.15 35.23 14.73
CA ASN A 446 13.09 34.31 15.38
C ASN A 446 13.45 33.11 14.50
N LEU A 447 12.50 32.55 13.75
CA LEU A 447 12.75 31.44 12.82
C LEU A 447 13.56 31.87 11.61
N GLU A 448 13.29 33.06 11.05
CA GLU A 448 14.10 33.62 9.96
C GLU A 448 15.49 34.02 10.43
N ARG A 449 15.64 34.58 11.64
CA ARG A 449 16.96 34.77 12.25
C ARG A 449 17.69 33.45 12.43
N ARG A 450 17.04 32.40 12.93
CA ARG A 450 17.65 31.05 13.06
C ARG A 450 18.02 30.45 11.70
N LYS A 451 17.19 30.61 10.66
CA LYS A 451 17.47 30.21 9.28
C LYS A 451 18.69 30.95 8.72
N GLN A 452 18.75 32.27 8.89
CA GLN A 452 19.90 33.09 8.46
C GLN A 452 21.17 32.73 9.23
N LEU A 453 21.08 32.41 10.52
CA LEU A 453 22.20 31.97 11.35
C LEU A 453 22.70 30.56 10.97
N LEU A 454 21.79 29.66 10.57
CA LEU A 454 22.12 28.36 10.00
C LEU A 454 22.84 28.50 8.66
N LEU A 455 22.32 29.32 7.75
CA LEU A 455 22.89 29.58 6.42
C LEU A 455 24.28 30.24 6.50
N THR A 456 24.46 31.23 7.39
CA THR A 456 25.76 31.90 7.59
C THR A 456 26.80 31.01 8.26
N LYS A 457 26.41 30.17 9.24
CA LYS A 457 27.33 29.24 9.91
C LYS A 457 27.64 27.98 9.12
N LEU A 458 26.77 27.57 8.18
CA LEU A 458 26.99 26.36 7.40
C LEU A 458 28.22 26.46 6.50
N LYS A 459 28.70 27.66 6.10
CA LYS A 459 29.89 27.89 5.24
C LYS A 459 30.04 26.79 4.16
N ILE A 460 28.93 26.29 3.61
CA ILE A 460 29.00 25.29 2.55
C ILE A 460 29.22 26.11 1.29
N ASN A 461 30.41 25.95 0.73
CA ASN A 461 30.84 26.61 -0.49
C ASN A 461 29.77 26.37 -1.57
N LYS A 462 29.05 27.42 -2.00
CA LYS A 462 27.93 27.33 -2.98
C LYS A 462 28.30 26.48 -4.19
N GLN A 463 29.57 26.53 -4.61
CA GLN A 463 30.13 25.77 -5.72
C GLN A 463 30.10 24.24 -5.49
N LYS A 464 30.38 23.74 -4.27
CA LYS A 464 30.32 22.30 -3.96
C LYS A 464 28.90 21.76 -3.89
N ILE A 465 27.92 22.58 -3.53
CA ILE A 465 26.49 22.21 -3.58
C ILE A 465 26.04 22.06 -5.03
N VAL A 466 26.42 23.00 -5.91
CA VAL A 466 26.11 22.97 -7.34
C VAL A 466 26.80 21.79 -8.04
N GLU A 467 28.05 21.49 -7.68
CA GLU A 467 28.82 20.35 -8.21
C GLU A 467 28.29 19.00 -7.70
N TYR A 468 27.77 18.95 -6.46
CA TYR A 468 27.08 17.78 -5.90
C TYR A 468 25.70 17.55 -6.55
N LEU A 469 24.91 18.61 -6.80
CA LEU A 469 23.64 18.52 -7.52
C LEU A 469 23.83 18.04 -8.97
N ARG A 470 24.97 18.36 -9.60
CA ARG A 470 25.34 17.85 -10.94
C ARG A 470 25.75 16.38 -10.94
N THR A 471 26.31 15.88 -9.85
CA THR A 471 26.84 14.50 -9.75
C THR A 471 25.85 13.50 -9.14
N SER A 472 24.82 13.96 -8.41
CA SER A 472 23.80 13.11 -7.77
C SER A 472 22.69 12.63 -8.71
N LEU A 473 22.82 12.83 -10.03
CA LEU A 473 21.84 12.41 -11.05
C LEU A 473 21.88 10.90 -11.37
N CYS A 474 22.72 10.10 -10.72
CA CYS A 474 22.75 8.65 -10.89
C CYS A 474 22.33 7.93 -9.59
N PHE A 475 21.03 7.87 -9.32
CA PHE A 475 20.36 6.69 -8.74
C PHE A 475 18.84 6.87 -8.96
N ASP A 476 18.32 6.07 -9.89
CA ASP A 476 16.97 6.07 -10.49
C ASP A 476 15.80 6.42 -9.56
N ILE A 477 15.29 7.65 -9.71
CA ILE A 477 13.85 7.99 -9.62
C ILE A 477 13.56 9.10 -10.66
N GLU A 478 13.63 8.75 -11.95
CA GLU A 478 13.51 9.68 -13.10
C GLU A 478 12.20 10.47 -13.17
N ASN A 479 11.16 10.09 -12.42
CA ASN A 479 9.84 10.73 -12.53
C ASN A 479 9.53 11.79 -11.44
N ASP A 480 10.35 11.91 -10.39
CA ASP A 480 10.21 12.98 -9.38
C ASP A 480 11.13 14.19 -9.65
N ILE A 481 12.06 14.05 -10.59
CA ILE A 481 13.11 15.04 -10.90
C ILE A 481 12.55 16.26 -11.63
N LYS A 482 11.66 16.07 -12.62
CA LYS A 482 11.12 17.20 -13.42
C LYS A 482 10.28 18.20 -12.61
N ARG A 483 9.74 17.80 -11.45
CA ARG A 483 9.04 18.71 -10.53
C ARG A 483 9.95 19.31 -9.46
N ARG A 484 11.04 18.64 -9.11
CA ARG A 484 11.97 19.07 -8.06
C ARG A 484 13.00 20.07 -8.58
N ASP A 485 13.46 19.93 -9.82
CA ASP A 485 14.39 20.89 -10.44
C ASP A 485 13.77 22.29 -10.52
N GLU A 486 12.48 22.39 -10.89
CA GLU A 486 11.77 23.67 -10.87
C GLU A 486 11.63 24.27 -9.47
N ILE A 487 11.44 23.46 -8.43
CA ILE A 487 11.21 23.95 -7.06
C ILE A 487 12.54 24.39 -6.42
N VAL A 488 13.62 23.64 -6.65
CA VAL A 488 14.96 23.98 -6.13
C VAL A 488 15.55 25.18 -6.87
N LEU A 489 15.33 25.30 -8.19
CA LEU A 489 15.69 26.51 -8.95
C LEU A 489 14.83 27.72 -8.53
N LYS A 490 13.51 27.57 -8.39
CA LYS A 490 12.64 28.67 -7.90
C LYS A 490 12.96 29.09 -6.45
N LEU A 491 13.43 28.18 -5.60
CA LEU A 491 13.85 28.50 -4.23
C LEU A 491 15.23 29.18 -4.18
N LEU A 492 16.11 28.89 -5.13
CA LEU A 492 17.41 29.57 -5.27
C LEU A 492 17.28 30.93 -5.95
N ASP A 493 16.38 31.07 -6.92
CA ASP A 493 16.15 32.33 -7.64
C ASP A 493 15.36 33.35 -6.81
N ASN A 494 14.45 32.91 -5.94
CA ASN A 494 13.65 33.82 -5.10
C ASN A 494 14.42 34.43 -3.90
N GLU A 495 15.63 33.97 -3.59
CA GLU A 495 16.53 34.64 -2.62
C GLU A 495 17.62 35.49 -3.31
N LEU A 496 17.51 35.75 -4.63
CA LEU A 496 18.42 36.61 -5.39
C LEU A 496 17.82 37.97 -5.84
N ILE A 497 16.57 38.31 -5.46
CA ILE A 497 15.92 39.60 -5.83
C ILE A 497 15.44 40.42 -4.61
N LYS A 498 16.09 40.32 -3.44
CA LYS A 498 15.98 41.38 -2.42
C LYS A 498 17.31 41.66 -1.75
#